data_AF-A0A966MP23-F1
#
_entry.id   AF-A0A966MP23-F1
#
_cell.length_a   1.000
_cell.length_b   1.000
_cell.length_c   1.000
_cell.angle_alpha   90.00
_cell.angle_beta   90.00
_cell.angle_gamma   90.00
#
_symmetry.space_group_name_H-M   'P 1'
#
loop_
_entity.id
_entity.type
_entity.pdbx_description
1 polymer ?
#
loop_
_entity_poly.entity_id
_entity_poly.type
_entity_poly.pdbx_seq_one_letter_code
_entity_poly.pdbx_strand_id
1 'polypeptide(L)' 'MGGVEKPLVPLHDRPLLAHVLDRLLPQVGHVIVSANRELDAYRALGHPVVSDDVPGLGPLGG' A
#
# COMPACT_ATOMS: atom_id res chain seq x y z
N MET A 1 -0.97 8.81 -14.22
CA MET A 1 0.14 9.27 -13.33
C MET A 1 1.43 8.50 -13.67
N GLY A 2 2.00 8.71 -14.87
CA GLY A 2 3.42 8.45 -15.19
C GLY A 2 4.13 7.16 -14.73
N GLY A 3 3.44 6.06 -14.41
CA GLY A 3 4.08 4.86 -13.87
C GLY A 3 4.58 4.99 -12.42
N VAL A 4 4.26 6.09 -11.72
CA VAL A 4 4.66 6.29 -10.33
C VAL A 4 3.65 5.62 -9.42
N GLU A 5 4.14 4.80 -8.48
CA GLU A 5 3.32 4.21 -7.42
C GLU A 5 2.75 5.30 -6.52
N LYS A 6 1.50 5.68 -6.78
CA LYS A 6 0.76 6.71 -6.02
C LYS A 6 0.91 6.58 -4.50
N PRO A 7 0.82 5.38 -3.88
CA PRO A 7 0.94 5.24 -2.43
C PRO A 7 2.30 5.69 -1.87
N LEU A 8 3.35 5.69 -2.70
CA LEU A 8 4.72 6.06 -2.31
C LEU A 8 5.04 7.53 -2.57
N VAL A 9 4.15 8.28 -3.24
CA VAL A 9 4.30 9.71 -3.46
C VAL A 9 4.34 10.42 -2.10
N PRO A 10 5.33 11.30 -1.84
CA PRO A 10 5.42 12.01 -0.57
C PRO A 10 4.34 13.11 -0.45
N LEU A 11 3.77 13.20 0.74
CA LEU A 11 2.93 14.30 1.23
C LEU A 11 3.47 14.69 2.61
N HIS A 12 3.93 15.93 2.78
CA HIS A 12 4.62 16.37 4.00
C HIS A 12 5.77 15.42 4.40
N ASP A 13 6.68 15.14 3.46
CA ASP A 13 7.88 14.30 3.64
C ASP A 13 7.61 12.84 4.03
N ARG A 14 6.36 12.39 3.98
CA ARG A 14 5.94 11.01 4.27
C ARG A 14 5.15 10.43 3.10
N PRO A 15 5.32 9.14 2.75
CA PRO A 15 4.52 8.49 1.71
C PRO A 15 3.02 8.61 1.98
N LEU A 16 2.20 8.80 0.95
CA LEU A 16 0.73 8.83 1.07
C LEU A 16 0.18 7.63 1.86
N LEU A 17 0.74 6.44 1.63
CA LEU A 17 0.35 5.23 2.36
C LEU A 17 0.58 5.36 3.88
N ALA A 18 1.66 6.02 4.32
CA ALA A 18 1.94 6.18 5.74
C ALA A 18 0.84 6.98 6.46
N HIS A 19 0.27 8.00 5.79
CA HIS A 19 -0.86 8.75 6.32
C HIS A 19 -2.13 7.90 6.44
N VAL A 20 -2.35 7.00 5.48
CA VAL A 20 -3.49 6.06 5.51
C VAL A 20 -3.34 5.05 6.64
N LEU A 21 -2.14 4.49 6.80
CA LEU A 21 -1.82 3.53 7.87
C LEU A 21 -2.01 4.15 9.25
N ASP A 22 -1.47 5.35 9.51
CA ASP A 22 -1.64 6.06 10.78
C ASP A 22 -3.12 6.25 11.15
N ARG A 23 -3.97 6.47 10.14
CA ARG A 23 -5.41 6.65 10.35
C ARG A 23 -6.12 5.32 10.61
N LEU A 24 -5.73 4.25 9.94
CA LEU A 24 -6.39 2.94 10.04
C LEU A 24 -5.98 2.14 11.27
N LEU A 25 -4.68 2.16 11.64
CA LEU A 25 -4.13 1.31 12.70
C LEU A 25 -4.86 1.41 14.05
N PRO A 26 -5.30 2.59 14.54
CA PRO A 26 -6.04 2.66 15.80
C PRO A 26 -7.44 2.05 15.77
N GLN A 27 -7.97 1.76 14.57
CA GLN A 27 -9.37 1.34 14.36
C GLN A 27 -9.51 -0.17 14.10
N VAL A 28 -8.41 -0.88 13.85
CA VAL A 28 -8.41 -2.30 13.46
C VAL A 28 -7.30 -3.06 14.17
N GLY A 29 -7.48 -4.37 14.38
CA GLY A 29 -6.45 -5.20 15.00
C GLY A 29 -5.25 -5.47 14.09
N HIS A 30 -5.47 -5.53 12.77
CA HIS A 30 -4.45 -5.84 11.78
C HIS A 30 -4.68 -5.08 10.47
N VAL A 31 -3.59 -4.78 9.77
CA VAL A 31 -3.59 -4.19 8.42
C VAL A 31 -2.72 -5.05 7.52
N ILE A 32 -3.18 -5.28 6.30
CA ILE A 32 -2.46 -5.95 5.21
C ILE A 32 -2.47 -5.00 4.01
N VAL A 33 -1.36 -4.90 3.29
CA VAL A 33 -1.23 -4.08 2.09
C VAL A 33 -1.36 -5.00 0.87
N SER A 34 -2.35 -4.74 0.01
CA SER A 34 -2.41 -5.34 -1.33
C SER A 34 -1.57 -4.50 -2.30
N ALA A 35 -0.54 -5.10 -2.89
CA ALA A 35 0.35 -4.45 -3.86
C ALA A 35 0.96 -5.46 -4.84
N ASN A 36 1.12 -5.03 -6.09
CA ASN A 36 1.65 -5.85 -7.19
C ASN A 36 2.99 -5.35 -7.73
N ARG A 37 3.49 -4.21 -7.22
CA ARG A 37 4.76 -3.58 -7.62
C ARG A 37 5.45 -3.01 -6.39
N GLU A 38 6.75 -2.72 -6.51
CA GLU A 38 7.57 -2.08 -5.46
C GLU A 38 7.41 -2.72 -4.06
N LEU A 39 7.25 -4.05 -4.02
CA LEU A 39 6.88 -4.80 -2.81
C LEU A 39 7.81 -4.54 -1.64
N ASP A 40 9.11 -4.38 -1.89
CA ASP A 40 10.09 -4.11 -0.84
C ASP A 40 9.90 -2.75 -0.19
N ALA A 41 9.48 -1.74 -0.96
CA ALA A 41 9.12 -0.42 -0.41
C ALA A 41 7.90 -0.51 0.51
N TYR A 42 6.91 -1.33 0.14
CA TYR A 42 5.73 -1.58 0.98
C TYR A 42 6.08 -2.40 2.23
N ARG A 43 6.91 -3.44 2.11
CA ARG A 43 7.36 -4.27 3.23
C ARG A 43 8.21 -3.49 4.23
N ALA A 44 8.99 -2.51 3.77
CA ALA A 44 9.76 -1.63 4.63
C ALA A 44 8.90 -0.80 5.59
N LEU A 45 7.59 -0.66 5.33
CA LEU A 45 6.63 -0.02 6.23
C LEU A 45 6.20 -0.93 7.39
N GLY A 46 6.66 -2.18 7.45
CA GLY A 46 6.43 -3.10 8.57
C GLY A 46 5.09 -3.84 8.54
N HIS A 47 4.39 -3.82 7.40
CA HIS A 47 3.11 -4.50 7.23
C HIS A 47 3.21 -5.69 6.28
N PRO A 48 2.40 -6.76 6.48
CA PRO A 48 2.27 -7.83 5.51
C PRO A 48 1.84 -7.28 4.15
N VAL A 49 2.49 -7.74 3.08
CA VAL A 49 2.17 -7.37 1.71
C VAL A 49 1.71 -8.62 0.96
N VAL A 50 0.53 -8.56 0.38
CA VAL A 50 -0.04 -9.60 -0.50
C VAL A 50 -0.09 -9.07 -1.93
N SER A 51 0.02 -9.97 -2.89
CA SER A 51 -0.13 -9.66 -4.31
C SER A 51 -1.32 -10.42 -4.88
N ASP A 52 -1.94 -9.86 -5.91
CA ASP A 52 -3.10 -10.48 -6.54
C ASP A 52 -2.69 -11.77 -7.25
N ASP A 53 -3.51 -12.81 -7.14
CA ASP A 53 -3.28 -14.07 -7.85
C ASP A 53 -3.46 -13.91 -9.37
N VAL A 54 -4.39 -13.03 -9.76
CA VAL A 54 -4.69 -12.74 -11.18
C VAL A 54 -4.54 -11.24 -11.43
N PRO A 55 -3.51 -10.82 -12.17
CA PRO A 55 -3.27 -9.40 -12.42
C PRO A 55 -4.33 -8.79 -13.34
N GLY A 56 -4.60 -7.49 -13.16
CA GLY A 56 -5.40 -6.70 -14.10
C GLY A 56 -6.91 -6.73 -13.88
N LEU A 57 -7.39 -7.31 -12.77
CA LEU A 57 -8.82 -7.36 -12.44
C LEU A 57 -9.37 -6.08 -11.77
N GLY A 58 -8.54 -5.04 -11.65
CA GLY A 58 -8.93 -3.76 -11.05
C GLY A 58 -9.15 -3.85 -9.54
N PRO A 59 -9.82 -2.87 -8.92
CA PRO A 59 -9.95 -2.78 -7.46
C PRO A 59 -10.70 -3.92 -6.77
N LEU A 60 -11.43 -4.74 -7.53
CA LEU A 60 -12.13 -5.93 -7.00
C LEU A 60 -11.30 -7.21 -7.13
N GLY A 61 -10.13 -7.14 -7.77
CA GLY A 61 -9.20 -8.25 -7.93
C GLY A 61 -8.30 -8.51 -6.73
N GLY A 62 -8.27 -7.58 -5.78
CA GLY A 62 -7.45 -7.60 -4.57
C GLY A 62 -8.10 -6.90 -3.41
#